data_AF-A0A069DHV3-F1
#
_entry.id   AF-A0A069DHV3-F1
#
_cell.length_a   1.000
_cell.length_b   1.000
_cell.length_c   1.000
_cell.angle_alpha   90.00
_cell.angle_beta   90.00
_cell.angle_gamma   90.00
#
_symmetry.space_group_name_H-M   'P 1'
#
loop_
_entity.id
_entity.type
_entity.pdbx_description
1 polymer ?
#
loop_
_entity_poly.entity_id
_entity_poly.type
_entity_poly.pdbx_seq_one_letter_code
_entity_poly.pdbx_strand_id
1 'polypeptide(L)' 'MNLDVQRSIFATNAFASEFPEQHIQLWKEFEEKVPQINRIGYYGADNVAYIRWLRETKNAVFNSFLQSNIATKQFDA' A
#
# COMPACT_ATOMS: atom_id res chain seq x y z
N MET A 1 -6.71 -10.56 -13.98
CA MET A 1 -5.83 -9.76 -13.10
C MET A 1 -5.66 -10.52 -11.80
N ASN A 2 -4.43 -10.68 -11.29
CA ASN A 2 -4.16 -11.44 -10.06
C ASN A 2 -4.85 -10.77 -8.85
N LEU A 3 -5.47 -11.56 -7.97
CA LEU A 3 -6.15 -11.08 -6.76
C LEU A 3 -5.23 -10.26 -5.85
N ASP A 4 -3.95 -10.62 -5.79
CA ASP A 4 -2.97 -9.89 -4.99
C ASP A 4 -2.71 -8.49 -5.54
N VAL A 5 -2.65 -8.35 -6.86
CA VAL A 5 -2.49 -7.05 -7.54
C VAL A 5 -3.71 -6.17 -7.28
N GLN A 6 -4.92 -6.74 -7.39
CA GLN A 6 -6.16 -6.02 -7.08
C GLN A 6 -6.20 -5.52 -5.64
N ARG A 7 -5.81 -6.37 -4.68
CA ARG A 7 -5.75 -6.01 -3.27
C ARG A 7 -4.71 -4.94 -3.00
N SER A 8 -3.54 -5.02 -3.62
CA SER A 8 -2.50 -3.99 -3.49
C SER A 8 -2.95 -2.65 -4.05
N ILE A 9 -3.55 -2.61 -5.25
CA ILE A 9 -4.09 -1.37 -5.81
C ILE A 9 -5.17 -0.78 -4.90
N PHE A 10 -6.11 -1.62 -4.43
CA PHE A 10 -7.15 -1.18 -3.50
C PHE A 10 -6.55 -0.60 -2.21
N ALA A 11 -5.61 -1.31 -1.59
CA ALA A 11 -4.97 -0.88 -0.35
C ALA A 11 -4.19 0.43 -0.53
N THR A 12 -3.45 0.60 -1.64
CA THR A 12 -2.77 1.86 -1.95
C THR A 12 -3.77 2.99 -2.11
N ASN A 13 -4.84 2.80 -2.88
CA ASN A 13 -5.84 3.84 -3.13
C ASN A 13 -6.61 4.21 -1.86
N ALA A 14 -7.00 3.22 -1.06
CA ALA A 14 -7.69 3.45 0.20
C ALA A 14 -6.78 4.17 1.20
N PHE A 15 -5.49 3.81 1.27
CA PHE A 15 -4.51 4.50 2.10
C PHE A 15 -4.29 5.95 1.63
N ALA A 16 -4.18 6.18 0.32
CA ALA A 16 -4.06 7.51 -0.27
C ALA A 16 -5.29 8.39 -0.02
N SER A 17 -6.48 7.79 0.01
CA SER A 17 -7.72 8.50 0.31
C SER A 17 -7.83 8.91 1.78
N GLU A 18 -7.40 8.04 2.70
CA GLU A 18 -7.51 8.28 4.15
C GLU A 18 -6.36 9.15 4.67
N PHE A 19 -5.14 8.94 4.16
CA PHE A 19 -3.91 9.59 4.61
C PHE A 19 -3.13 10.20 3.42
N PRO A 20 -3.69 11.20 2.71
CA PRO A 20 -3.13 11.70 1.46
C PRO A 20 -1.72 12.26 1.60
N GLU A 21 -1.47 13.05 2.65
CA GLU A 21 -0.14 13.67 2.89
C GLU A 21 0.92 12.62 3.20
N GLN A 22 0.59 11.67 4.09
CA GLN A 22 1.49 10.59 4.48
C GLN A 22 1.74 9.65 3.30
N HIS A 23 0.72 9.37 2.48
CA HIS A 23 0.87 8.60 1.26
C HIS A 23 1.86 9.27 0.30
N ILE A 24 1.72 10.57 0.02
CA ILE A 24 2.64 11.30 -0.87
C ILE A 24 4.08 11.22 -0.34
N GLN A 25 4.28 11.45 0.96
CA GLN A 25 5.62 11.39 1.56
C GLN A 25 6.21 9.99 1.45
N LEU A 26 5.45 8.97 1.85
CA LEU A 26 5.90 7.58 1.84
C LEU A 26 6.12 7.06 0.43
N TRP A 27 5.33 7.53 -0.54
CA TRP A 27 5.53 7.19 -1.95
C TRP A 27 6.87 7.73 -2.44
N LYS A 28 7.19 9.01 -2.17
CA LYS A 28 8.50 9.58 -2.53
C LYS A 28 9.66 8.79 -1.90
N GLU A 29 9.56 8.49 -0.60
CA GLU A 29 10.59 7.68 0.08
C GLU A 29 10.72 6.27 -0.53
N PHE A 30 9.61 5.66 -0.92
CA PHE A 30 9.60 4.38 -1.61
C PHE A 30 10.31 4.49 -2.96
N GLU A 31 10.05 5.54 -3.74
CA GLU A 31 10.70 5.74 -5.04
C GLU A 31 12.20 5.93 -4.94
N GLU A 32 12.67 6.58 -3.87
CA GLU A 32 14.09 6.76 -3.56
C GLU A 32 14.76 5.47 -3.09
N LYS A 33 14.08 4.68 -2.25
CA LYS A 33 14.64 3.48 -1.61
C LYS A 33 14.46 2.20 -2.42
N VAL A 34 13.48 2.14 -3.31
CA VAL A 34 13.16 0.96 -4.13
C VAL A 34 13.42 1.25 -5.61
N PRO A 35 14.49 0.68 -6.17
CA PRO A 35 14.86 0.87 -7.58
C PRO A 35 13.71 0.53 -8.53
N GLN A 36 13.60 1.29 -9.62
CA GLN A 36 12.52 1.13 -10.60
C GLN A 36 12.39 -0.30 -11.13
N ILE A 37 13.51 -1.01 -11.36
CA ILE A 37 13.51 -2.41 -11.82
C ILE A 37 12.76 -3.36 -10.88
N ASN A 38 12.62 -3.02 -9.60
CA ASN A 38 11.91 -3.82 -8.59
C ASN A 38 10.42 -3.46 -8.47
N ARG A 39 9.92 -2.48 -9.23
CA ARG A 39 8.55 -1.96 -9.15
C ARG A 39 7.89 -1.75 -10.53
N ILE A 40 8.36 -2.48 -11.55
CA ILE A 40 7.83 -2.44 -12.93
C ILE A 40 7.53 -3.85 -13.45
N GLY A 41 6.91 -3.95 -14.63
CA GLY A 41 6.77 -5.20 -15.40
C GLY A 41 5.32 -5.59 -15.72
N TYR A 42 4.36 -5.15 -14.91
CA TYR A 42 2.94 -5.33 -15.18
C TYR A 42 2.11 -4.25 -14.46
N TYR A 43 0.86 -4.07 -14.87
CA TYR A 43 -0.06 -3.12 -14.24
C TYR A 43 -0.25 -3.44 -12.76
N GLY A 44 0.04 -2.46 -11.88
CA GLY A 44 -0.03 -2.61 -10.43
C GLY A 44 1.21 -3.21 -9.76
N ALA A 45 2.30 -3.47 -10.50
CA ALA A 45 3.56 -3.96 -9.94
C ALA A 45 4.17 -2.97 -8.92
N ASP A 46 4.00 -1.68 -9.16
CA ASP A 46 4.38 -0.57 -8.27
C ASP A 46 3.60 -0.61 -6.95
N ASN A 47 2.29 -0.84 -7.02
CA ASN A 47 1.40 -0.96 -5.87
C ASN A 47 1.77 -2.19 -5.02
N VAL A 48 2.05 -3.31 -5.67
CA VAL A 48 2.52 -4.52 -4.97
C VAL A 48 3.84 -4.26 -4.25
N ALA A 49 4.81 -3.66 -4.96
CA ALA A 49 6.11 -3.34 -4.39
C ALA A 49 6.00 -2.33 -3.23
N TYR A 50 5.15 -1.32 -3.37
CA TYR A 50 4.92 -0.31 -2.33
C TYR A 50 4.31 -0.90 -1.06
N ILE A 51 3.24 -1.70 -1.19
CA ILE A 51 2.59 -2.35 -0.05
C ILE A 51 3.54 -3.34 0.63
N ARG A 52 4.34 -4.07 -0.16
CA ARG A 52 5.39 -4.93 0.37
C ARG A 52 6.42 -4.14 1.18
N TRP A 53 6.94 -3.04 0.62
CA TRP A 53 7.91 -2.18 1.27
C TRP A 53 7.39 -1.58 2.58
N LEU A 54 6.13 -1.12 2.61
CA LEU A 54 5.49 -0.62 3.83
C LEU A 54 5.37 -1.68 4.94
N ARG A 55 5.11 -2.94 4.55
CA ARG A 55 5.07 -4.08 5.49
C ARG A 55 6.45 -4.45 6.01
N GLU A 56 7.44 -4.52 5.13
CA GLU A 56 8.83 -4.85 5.50
C GLU A 56 9.45 -3.78 6.41
N THR A 57 9.16 -2.50 6.16
CA THR A 57 9.56 -1.38 7.01
C THR A 57 8.71 -1.20 8.27
N LYS A 58 7.66 -2.03 8.43
CA LYS A 58 6.71 -1.97 9.55
C LYS A 58 6.18 -0.56 9.77
N ASN A 59 5.85 0.16 8.69
CA ASN A 59 5.44 1.55 8.77
C ASN A 59 4.23 1.72 9.71
N ALA A 60 4.39 2.54 10.75
CA ALA A 60 3.39 2.68 11.80
C ALA A 60 2.07 3.25 11.29
N VAL A 61 2.11 4.24 10.39
CA VAL A 61 0.91 4.88 9.84
C VAL A 61 0.11 3.89 9.00
N PHE A 62 0.79 3.17 8.10
CA PHE A 62 0.16 2.15 7.27
C PHE A 62 -0.40 0.98 8.12
N ASN A 63 0.32 0.56 9.17
CA ASN A 63 -0.18 -0.48 10.08
C ASN A 63 -1.43 -0.01 10.85
N SER A 64 -1.43 1.23 11.35
CA SER A 64 -2.61 1.82 11.98
C SER A 64 -3.80 1.87 11.02
N PHE A 65 -3.58 2.27 9.76
CA PHE A 65 -4.59 2.22 8.71
C PHE A 65 -5.17 0.81 8.51
N LEU A 66 -4.32 -0.22 8.45
CA LEU A 66 -4.79 -1.60 8.30
C LEU A 66 -5.64 -2.05 9.49
N GLN A 67 -5.23 -1.68 10.71
CA GLN A 67 -5.96 -2.02 11.94
C GLN A 67 -7.29 -1.29 12.05
N SER A 68 -7.36 -0.02 11.65
CA SER A 68 -8.56 0.80 11.76
C SER A 68 -9.59 0.58 10.66
N ASN A 69 -9.14 0.22 9.45
CA ASN A 69 -9.98 0.24 8.25
C ASN A 69 -10.10 -1.10 7.51
N ILE A 70 -9.18 -2.05 7.75
CA ILE A 70 -9.18 -3.35 7.05
C ILE A 70 -9.51 -4.51 8.00
N ALA A 71 -9.13 -4.42 9.28
CA ALA A 71 -9.45 -5.45 10.28
C ALA A 71 -10.85 -5.32 10.91
N THR A 72 -11.54 -4.19 10.71
CA THR A 72 -12.78 -3.82 11.43
C THR A 72 -14.06 -3.89 10.58
N LYS A 73 -14.00 -4.29 9.31
CA LYS A 73 -15.22 -4.77 8.62
C LYS A 73 -15.51 -6.20 9.04
N GLN A 74 -15.81 -6.39 10.32
CA GLN A 74 -16.73 -7.43 10.75
C GLN A 74 -18.05 -7.06 10.07
N PHE A 75 -18.43 -7.80 9.04
CA PHE A 75 -19.80 -7.75 8.54
C PHE A 75 -20.65 -8.26 9.70
N ASP A 76 -21.31 -7.34 10.41
CA ASP A 76 -22.46 -7.70 11.22
C ASP A 76 -23.47 -8.36 10.27
N ALA A 77 -23.61 -9.68 10.42
CA ALA A 77 -24.62 -10.51 9.78
C ALA A 77 -25.72 -10.80 10.80
#